data_AF-A0A950WUY0-F1
#
_entry.id   AF-A0A950WUY0-F1
#
_cell.length_a   1.000
_cell.length_b   1.000
_cell.length_c   1.000
_cell.angle_alpha   90.00
_cell.angle_beta   90.00
_cell.angle_gamma   90.00
#
_symmetry.space_group_name_H-M   'P 1'
#
loop_
_entity.id
_entity.type
_entity.pdbx_description
1 polymer ?
#
loop_
_entity_poly.entity_id
_entity_poly.type
_entity_poly.pdbx_seq_one_letter_code
_entity_poly.pdbx_strand_id
1 'polypeptide(L)'
;MDQRDPFPRRTATPLGLLPWIGELARTLPGLVASYTRPTVLDPRSREKIILAVTEVNGCRYCAWIHGAWQDFLGDLDRAKADEAVLTYARACAEAGHPVDPAPLLEVLTPEAVQAVRATVVQIEVSNLVGNTVDGLLARVTRKRPFDLFGIAQEAIVIGAAVPLAVPLLGIAAGMRAVERLAPPVPEIGMPPDGEANLLCHMLAAAIRSYLGNAGLRLALLNLPAEIAIGVQAGRTTATVRLGRGRVAMENGIAGDARMVLEGEVEPLLRIATGSVLSELGNIRIRPH
;
A
#
# COMPACT_ATOMS: atom_id res chain seq x y z
N MET A 1 4.48 -27.79 14.98
CA MET A 1 3.09 -28.17 14.64
C MET A 1 2.74 -29.42 15.42
N ASP A 2 1.59 -29.45 16.10
CA ASP A 2 1.08 -30.71 16.67
C ASP A 2 0.76 -31.64 15.50
N GLN A 3 1.49 -32.76 15.38
CA GLN A 3 1.34 -33.72 14.28
C GLN A 3 -0.06 -34.38 14.24
N ARG A 4 -0.91 -34.12 15.25
CA ARG A 4 -2.27 -34.64 15.36
C ARG A 4 -3.34 -33.74 14.71
N ASP A 5 -2.97 -32.55 14.26
CA ASP A 5 -3.91 -31.62 13.62
C ASP A 5 -3.67 -31.56 12.10
N PRO A 6 -4.60 -32.09 11.27
CA PRO A 6 -4.42 -32.11 9.82
C PRO A 6 -4.60 -30.73 9.17
N PHE A 7 -4.94 -29.69 9.94
CA PHE A 7 -5.14 -28.36 9.41
C PHE A 7 -3.80 -27.72 8.99
N PRO A 8 -3.63 -27.35 7.70
CA PRO A 8 -2.30 -27.02 7.15
C PRO A 8 -1.80 -25.62 7.53
N ARG A 9 -2.62 -24.79 8.20
CA ARG A 9 -2.28 -23.39 8.50
C ARG A 9 -2.18 -23.15 9.99
N ARG A 10 -1.32 -22.21 10.37
CA ARG A 10 -1.21 -21.75 11.76
C ARG A 10 -2.46 -20.95 12.14
N THR A 11 -3.05 -21.28 13.28
CA THR A 11 -4.18 -20.56 13.89
C THR A 11 -3.70 -19.82 15.13
N ALA A 12 -4.45 -18.81 15.55
CA ALA A 12 -4.19 -18.11 16.79
C ALA A 12 -4.31 -19.06 17.99
N THR A 13 -3.25 -19.16 18.78
CA THR A 13 -3.24 -19.78 20.11
C THR A 13 -2.58 -18.80 21.07
N PRO A 14 -2.86 -18.85 22.39
CA PRO A 14 -2.20 -17.96 23.34
C PRO A 14 -0.67 -17.99 23.22
N LEU A 15 -0.07 -19.18 23.21
CA LEU A 15 1.39 -19.35 23.08
C LEU A 15 1.91 -18.86 21.73
N GLY A 16 1.18 -19.11 20.63
CA GLY A 16 1.56 -18.65 19.30
C GLY A 16 1.45 -17.13 19.13
N LEU A 17 0.54 -16.46 19.85
CA LEU A 17 0.35 -15.01 19.78
C LEU A 17 1.31 -14.22 20.67
N LEU A 18 1.77 -14.79 21.79
CA LEU A 18 2.64 -14.11 22.77
C LEU A 18 3.86 -13.40 22.15
N PRO A 19 4.70 -14.03 21.30
CA PRO A 19 5.86 -13.34 20.73
C PRO A 19 5.45 -12.12 19.89
N TRP A 20 4.34 -12.23 19.15
CA TRP A 20 3.81 -11.16 18.31
C TRP A 20 3.19 -10.03 19.12
N ILE A 21 2.44 -10.32 20.17
CA ILE A 21 1.88 -9.29 21.06
C ILE A 21 3.00 -8.50 21.74
N GLY A 22 4.02 -9.19 22.25
CA GLY A 22 5.17 -8.55 22.87
C GLY A 22 5.93 -7.66 21.89
N GLU A 23 6.07 -8.09 20.65
CA GLU A 23 6.69 -7.29 19.59
C GLU A 23 5.84 -6.10 19.18
N LEU A 24 4.53 -6.29 19.01
CA LEU A 24 3.60 -5.22 18.63
C LEU A 24 3.64 -4.07 19.64
N ALA A 25 3.72 -4.39 20.93
CA ALA A 25 3.86 -3.41 21.99
C ALA A 25 5.17 -2.59 21.85
N ARG A 26 6.29 -3.24 21.50
CA ARG A 26 7.59 -2.56 21.29
C ARG A 26 7.58 -1.70 20.03
N THR A 27 6.89 -2.14 18.99
CA THR A 27 6.90 -1.48 17.67
C THR A 27 5.71 -0.57 17.45
N LEU A 28 4.87 -0.32 18.48
CA LEU A 28 3.67 0.52 18.37
C LEU A 28 3.95 1.93 17.78
N PRO A 29 5.03 2.64 18.15
CA PRO A 29 5.37 3.91 17.51
C PRO A 29 5.65 3.76 16.01
N GLY A 30 6.31 2.66 15.62
CA GLY A 30 6.56 2.30 14.22
C GLY A 30 5.26 2.02 13.47
N LEU A 31 4.28 1.38 14.11
CA LEU A 31 2.97 1.15 13.53
C LEU A 31 2.27 2.48 13.21
N VAL A 32 2.19 3.38 14.20
CA VAL A 32 1.58 4.70 14.02
C VAL A 32 2.31 5.48 12.92
N ALA A 33 3.65 5.45 12.93
CA ALA A 33 4.47 6.07 11.89
C ALA A 33 4.13 5.53 10.48
N SER A 34 3.97 4.22 10.33
CA SER A 34 3.68 3.60 9.04
C SER A 34 2.36 4.05 8.41
N TYR A 35 1.38 4.48 9.22
CA TYR A 35 0.08 4.96 8.74
C TYR A 35 0.00 6.48 8.63
N THR A 36 0.74 7.21 9.47
CA THR A 36 0.65 8.68 9.53
C THR A 36 1.73 9.39 8.74
N ARG A 37 2.86 8.72 8.45
CA ARG A 37 4.02 9.29 7.78
C ARG A 37 4.44 8.41 6.60
N PRO A 38 3.90 8.67 5.39
CA PRO A 38 4.23 7.91 4.18
C PRO A 38 5.71 7.90 3.80
N THR A 39 6.51 8.81 4.37
CA THR A 39 7.96 8.90 4.15
C THR A 39 8.74 7.84 4.93
N VAL A 40 8.16 7.29 6.00
CA VAL A 40 8.78 6.23 6.81
C VAL A 40 8.54 4.87 6.17
N LEU A 41 7.31 4.61 5.77
CA LEU A 41 6.93 3.43 5.01
C LEU A 41 5.77 3.82 4.11
N ASP A 42 6.01 3.83 2.80
CA ASP A 42 4.96 4.20 1.87
C ASP A 42 3.83 3.14 1.84
N PRO A 43 2.57 3.54 1.60
CA PRO A 43 1.45 2.61 1.64
C PRO A 43 1.60 1.42 0.70
N ARG A 44 2.23 1.58 -0.48
CA ARG A 44 2.37 0.48 -1.44
C ARG A 44 3.37 -0.56 -0.95
N SER A 45 4.52 -0.11 -0.47
CA SER A 45 5.52 -0.97 0.16
C SER A 45 4.95 -1.69 1.37
N ARG A 46 4.13 -1.01 2.18
CA ARG A 46 3.42 -1.63 3.30
C ARG A 46 2.52 -2.78 2.84
N GLU A 47 1.70 -2.58 1.81
CA GLU A 47 0.83 -3.65 1.29
C GLU A 47 1.64 -4.81 0.68
N LYS A 48 2.78 -4.54 0.03
CA LYS A 48 3.69 -5.60 -0.46
C LYS A 48 4.24 -6.45 0.70
N ILE A 49 4.67 -5.83 1.79
CA ILE A 49 5.12 -6.55 3.01
C ILE A 49 4.00 -7.43 3.57
N ILE A 50 2.82 -6.83 3.73
CA ILE A 50 1.63 -7.49 4.24
C ILE A 50 1.28 -8.72 3.39
N LEU A 51 1.31 -8.58 2.07
CA LEU A 51 0.99 -9.66 1.15
C LEU A 51 2.06 -10.76 1.12
N ALA A 52 3.35 -10.41 1.21
CA ALA A 52 4.42 -11.40 1.31
C ALA A 52 4.30 -12.27 2.57
N VAL A 53 3.96 -11.66 3.71
CA VAL A 53 3.68 -12.40 4.95
C VAL A 53 2.40 -13.25 4.82
N THR A 54 1.36 -12.68 4.22
CA THR A 54 0.08 -13.34 3.99
C THR A 54 0.19 -14.55 3.08
N GLU A 55 1.06 -14.49 2.08
CA GLU A 55 1.37 -15.61 1.19
C GLU A 55 1.96 -16.79 1.96
N VAL A 56 2.99 -16.55 2.78
CA VAL A 56 3.61 -17.59 3.64
C VAL A 56 2.58 -18.22 4.58
N ASN A 57 1.67 -17.41 5.13
CA ASN A 57 0.61 -17.91 6.02
C ASN A 57 -0.59 -18.55 5.34
N GLY A 58 -0.76 -18.34 4.04
CA GLY A 58 -1.93 -18.76 3.28
C GLY A 58 -3.26 -18.17 3.80
N CYS A 59 -3.26 -16.95 4.37
CA CYS A 59 -4.50 -16.36 4.91
C CYS A 59 -5.36 -15.73 3.80
N ARG A 60 -6.42 -16.44 3.38
CA ARG A 60 -7.30 -16.00 2.28
C ARG A 60 -8.03 -14.67 2.53
N TYR A 61 -8.37 -14.38 3.79
CA TYR A 61 -9.09 -13.15 4.15
C TYR A 61 -8.18 -11.93 4.04
N CYS A 62 -6.99 -12.01 4.62
CA CYS A 62 -5.98 -10.96 4.52
C CYS A 62 -5.53 -10.78 3.06
N ALA A 63 -5.37 -11.86 2.30
CA ALA A 63 -5.02 -11.77 0.88
C ALA A 63 -6.09 -11.01 0.08
N TRP A 64 -7.37 -11.25 0.39
CA TRP A 64 -8.46 -10.55 -0.25
C TRP A 64 -8.52 -9.06 0.12
N ILE A 65 -8.40 -8.74 1.42
CA ILE A 65 -8.44 -7.36 1.93
C ILE A 65 -7.27 -6.54 1.39
N HIS A 66 -6.06 -7.06 1.54
CA HIS A 66 -4.85 -6.31 1.20
C HIS A 66 -4.53 -6.36 -0.29
N GLY A 67 -4.98 -7.39 -1.01
CA GLY A 67 -5.00 -7.37 -2.47
C GLY A 67 -5.89 -6.25 -2.99
N ALA A 68 -7.08 -6.04 -2.41
CA ALA A 68 -7.92 -4.90 -2.77
C ALA A 68 -7.25 -3.55 -2.52
N TRP A 69 -6.48 -3.43 -1.44
CA TRP A 69 -5.72 -2.21 -1.14
C TRP A 69 -4.57 -2.01 -2.13
N GLN A 70 -3.81 -3.07 -2.44
CA GLN A 70 -2.73 -3.02 -3.42
C GLN A 70 -3.25 -2.63 -4.80
N ASP A 71 -4.32 -3.28 -5.28
CA ASP A 71 -4.98 -2.97 -6.54
C ASP A 71 -5.43 -1.51 -6.57
N PHE A 72 -6.08 -1.05 -5.50
CA PHE A 72 -6.56 0.32 -5.38
C PHE A 72 -5.43 1.36 -5.39
N LEU A 73 -4.29 1.05 -4.77
CA LEU A 73 -3.12 1.93 -4.76
C LEU A 73 -2.35 1.91 -6.09
N GLY A 74 -2.45 0.80 -6.84
CA GLY A 74 -1.68 0.52 -8.04
C GLY A 74 -0.23 0.12 -7.72
N ASP A 75 0.39 -0.61 -8.64
CA ASP A 75 1.79 -1.01 -8.51
C ASP A 75 2.75 0.11 -8.93
N LEU A 76 3.84 0.26 -8.18
CA LEU A 76 5.00 1.05 -8.57
C LEU A 76 6.21 0.14 -8.56
N ASP A 77 6.87 0.06 -9.70
CA ASP A 77 8.08 -0.71 -9.88
C ASP A 77 9.25 0.03 -9.17
N ARG A 78 9.44 -0.26 -7.88
CA ARG A 78 10.60 0.20 -7.08
C ARG A 78 11.56 -0.98 -6.91
N ALA A 79 12.54 -1.06 -7.80
CA ALA A 79 13.22 -2.33 -8.11
C ALA A 79 14.29 -2.86 -7.13
N LYS A 80 14.54 -2.32 -5.92
CA LYS A 80 15.67 -2.81 -5.07
C LYS A 80 15.53 -2.80 -3.55
N ALA A 81 14.92 -1.78 -2.93
CA ALA A 81 14.75 -1.76 -1.47
C ALA A 81 13.70 -2.78 -1.00
N ASP A 82 12.82 -3.21 -1.90
CA ASP A 82 11.73 -4.14 -1.62
C ASP A 82 12.28 -5.52 -1.22
N GLU A 83 13.31 -6.07 -1.89
CA GLU A 83 13.64 -7.50 -1.70
C GLU A 83 14.20 -7.84 -0.31
N ALA A 84 15.08 -7.01 0.27
CA ALA A 84 15.59 -7.24 1.62
C ALA A 84 14.48 -7.16 2.68
N VAL A 85 13.55 -6.21 2.50
CA VAL A 85 12.38 -6.02 3.36
C VAL A 85 11.41 -7.19 3.24
N LEU A 86 11.11 -7.62 2.01
CA LEU A 86 10.24 -8.77 1.75
C LEU A 86 10.87 -10.08 2.24
N THR A 87 12.19 -10.25 2.10
CA THR A 87 12.94 -11.39 2.64
C THR A 87 12.82 -11.43 4.17
N TYR A 88 13.06 -10.31 4.85
CA TYR A 88 12.88 -10.22 6.30
C TYR A 88 11.44 -10.56 6.73
N ALA A 89 10.44 -10.03 6.00
CA ALA A 89 9.04 -10.25 6.29
C ALA A 89 8.65 -11.73 6.16
N ARG A 90 9.06 -12.39 5.06
CA ARG A 90 8.85 -13.82 4.84
C ARG A 90 9.56 -14.66 5.91
N ALA A 91 10.81 -14.32 6.24
CA ALA A 91 11.58 -15.04 7.26
C ALA A 91 10.92 -14.99 8.65
N CYS A 92 10.34 -13.85 9.03
CA CYS A 92 9.53 -13.75 10.26
C CYS A 92 8.33 -14.69 10.24
N ALA A 93 7.61 -14.73 9.11
CA ALA A 93 6.43 -15.58 8.96
C ALA A 93 6.81 -17.06 9.01
N GLU A 94 7.84 -17.48 8.26
CA GLU A 94 8.35 -18.85 8.24
C GLU A 94 8.83 -19.32 9.62
N ALA A 95 9.58 -18.47 10.34
CA ALA A 95 10.05 -18.76 11.69
C ALA A 95 8.92 -18.80 12.73
N GLY A 96 7.85 -18.06 12.46
CA GLY A 96 6.72 -17.92 13.36
C GLY A 96 6.98 -17.12 14.63
N HIS A 97 8.02 -16.30 14.60
CA HIS A 97 8.31 -15.24 15.55
C HIS A 97 9.09 -14.14 14.82
N PRO A 98 9.17 -12.91 15.38
CA PRO A 98 10.06 -11.88 14.83
C PRO A 98 11.51 -12.39 14.82
N VAL A 99 12.21 -12.22 13.69
CA VAL A 99 13.65 -12.49 13.58
C VAL A 99 14.46 -11.20 13.78
N ASP A 100 15.78 -11.31 13.89
CA ASP A 100 16.66 -10.14 14.10
C ASP A 100 16.54 -9.14 12.92
N PRO A 101 16.12 -7.88 13.17
CA PRO A 101 15.99 -6.87 12.13
C PRO A 101 17.32 -6.16 11.80
N ALA A 102 18.43 -6.48 12.46
CA ALA A 102 19.71 -5.80 12.25
C ALA A 102 20.15 -5.69 10.77
N PRO A 103 19.96 -6.72 9.90
CA PRO A 103 20.30 -6.60 8.49
C PRO A 103 19.52 -5.51 7.73
N LEU A 104 18.32 -5.14 8.18
CA LEU A 104 17.54 -4.07 7.54
C LEU A 104 18.17 -2.69 7.73
N LEU A 105 18.99 -2.49 8.77
CA LEU A 105 19.66 -1.22 9.04
C LEU A 105 20.73 -0.87 8.00
N GLU A 106 21.15 -1.83 7.18
CA GLU A 106 22.06 -1.59 6.05
C GLU A 106 21.39 -0.80 4.92
N VAL A 107 20.05 -0.86 4.83
CA VAL A 107 19.29 -0.28 3.71
C VAL A 107 18.14 0.63 4.13
N LEU A 108 17.74 0.60 5.41
CA LEU A 108 16.67 1.42 5.97
C LEU A 108 17.16 2.27 7.14
N THR A 109 16.46 3.38 7.38
CA THR A 109 16.62 4.13 8.63
C THR A 109 16.07 3.33 9.82
N PRO A 110 16.55 3.58 11.06
CA PRO A 110 16.02 2.91 12.24
C PRO A 110 14.50 3.05 12.40
N GLU A 111 13.96 4.19 12.01
CA GLU A 111 12.52 4.46 12.04
C GLU A 111 11.74 3.62 11.02
N ALA A 112 12.25 3.51 9.78
CA ALA A 112 11.66 2.64 8.77
C ALA A 112 11.73 1.17 9.18
N VAL A 113 12.82 0.72 9.82
CA VAL A 113 12.91 -0.62 10.41
C VAL A 113 11.81 -0.86 11.45
N GLN A 114 11.53 0.11 12.33
CA GLN A 114 10.41 -0.04 13.28
C GLN A 114 9.05 -0.15 12.58
N ALA A 115 8.82 0.62 11.52
CA ALA A 115 7.59 0.55 10.74
C ALA A 115 7.42 -0.79 10.01
N VAL A 116 8.50 -1.33 9.42
CA VAL A 116 8.51 -2.66 8.79
C VAL A 116 8.21 -3.74 9.83
N ARG A 117 8.92 -3.75 10.98
CA ARG A 117 8.67 -4.70 12.07
C ARG A 117 7.22 -4.65 12.54
N ALA A 118 6.69 -3.44 12.76
CA ALA A 118 5.31 -3.25 13.18
C ALA A 118 4.31 -3.79 12.16
N THR A 119 4.56 -3.55 10.88
CA THR A 119 3.70 -4.01 9.79
C THR A 119 3.69 -5.54 9.73
N VAL A 120 4.86 -6.18 9.77
CA VAL A 120 5.00 -7.65 9.80
C VAL A 120 4.23 -8.25 10.98
N VAL A 121 4.42 -7.70 12.18
CA VAL A 121 3.75 -8.21 13.39
C VAL A 121 2.25 -8.03 13.34
N GLN A 122 1.78 -6.86 12.89
CA GLN A 122 0.36 -6.56 12.74
C GLN A 122 -0.30 -7.57 11.80
N ILE A 123 0.26 -7.78 10.61
CA ILE A 123 -0.32 -8.71 9.64
C ILE A 123 -0.23 -10.15 10.12
N GLU A 124 0.80 -10.51 10.87
CA GLU A 124 0.94 -11.87 11.40
C GLU A 124 -0.15 -12.22 12.40
N VAL A 125 -0.44 -11.29 13.32
CA VAL A 125 -1.59 -11.43 14.24
C VAL A 125 -2.88 -11.54 13.43
N SER A 126 -3.09 -10.69 12.44
CA SER A 126 -4.28 -10.74 11.58
C SER A 126 -4.39 -12.04 10.77
N ASN A 127 -3.29 -12.58 10.27
CA ASN A 127 -3.24 -13.85 9.53
C ASN A 127 -3.60 -15.03 10.43
N LEU A 128 -3.02 -15.09 11.64
CA LEU A 128 -3.34 -16.13 12.61
C LEU A 128 -4.83 -16.10 12.98
N VAL A 129 -5.38 -14.90 13.22
CA VAL A 129 -6.82 -14.70 13.49
C VAL A 129 -7.68 -15.10 12.29
N GLY A 130 -7.31 -14.69 11.07
CA GLY A 130 -8.03 -15.06 9.85
C GLY A 130 -8.04 -16.57 9.60
N ASN A 131 -6.89 -17.22 9.79
CA ASN A 131 -6.79 -18.68 9.70
C ASN A 131 -7.56 -19.40 10.81
N THR A 132 -7.73 -18.79 11.99
CA THR A 132 -8.61 -19.32 13.05
C THR A 132 -10.06 -19.45 12.59
N VAL A 133 -10.55 -18.56 11.72
CA VAL A 133 -11.89 -18.70 11.13
C VAL A 133 -11.99 -19.99 10.30
N ASP A 134 -11.02 -20.24 9.43
CA ASP A 134 -10.96 -21.47 8.63
C ASP A 134 -10.78 -22.71 9.52
N GLY A 135 -9.97 -22.60 10.59
CA GLY A 135 -9.78 -23.65 11.58
C GLY A 135 -11.06 -24.03 12.32
N LEU A 136 -11.84 -23.03 12.75
CA LEU A 136 -13.14 -23.22 13.40
C LEU A 136 -14.14 -23.85 12.44
N LEU A 137 -14.23 -23.33 11.21
CA LEU A 137 -15.09 -23.90 10.17
C LEU A 137 -14.73 -25.36 9.88
N ALA A 138 -13.43 -25.69 9.83
CA ALA A 138 -12.97 -27.06 9.63
C ALA A 138 -13.40 -27.98 10.79
N ARG A 139 -13.36 -27.52 12.05
CA ARG A 139 -13.87 -28.31 13.20
C ARG A 139 -15.37 -28.51 13.14
N VAL A 140 -16.13 -27.45 12.91
CA VAL A 140 -17.60 -27.49 12.85
C VAL A 140 -18.08 -28.38 11.70
N THR A 141 -17.37 -28.35 10.56
CA THR A 141 -17.66 -29.20 9.39
C THR A 141 -17.00 -30.59 9.47
N ARG A 142 -16.39 -30.95 10.61
CA ARG A 142 -15.72 -32.24 10.87
C ARG A 142 -14.55 -32.57 9.94
N LYS A 143 -13.98 -31.57 9.25
CA LYS A 143 -12.72 -31.68 8.49
C LYS A 143 -11.49 -31.63 9.39
N ARG A 144 -11.66 -31.22 10.64
CA ARG A 144 -10.68 -31.23 11.73
C ARG A 144 -11.32 -31.90 12.95
N PRO A 145 -10.55 -32.61 13.82
CA PRO A 145 -11.11 -33.25 15.01
C PRO A 145 -11.95 -32.30 15.86
N PHE A 146 -13.09 -32.79 16.33
CA PHE A 146 -13.96 -32.04 17.22
C PHE A 146 -13.29 -31.86 18.59
N ASP A 147 -13.22 -30.63 19.05
CA ASP A 147 -12.63 -30.24 20.33
C ASP A 147 -13.44 -29.05 20.86
N LEU A 148 -14.26 -29.29 21.88
CA LEU A 148 -15.16 -28.27 22.42
C LEU A 148 -14.39 -27.08 23.01
N PHE A 149 -13.26 -27.34 23.65
CA PHE A 149 -12.43 -26.30 24.23
C PHE A 149 -11.73 -25.49 23.14
N GLY A 150 -11.16 -26.17 22.13
CA GLY A 150 -10.61 -25.52 20.95
C GLY A 150 -11.63 -24.64 20.23
N ILE A 151 -12.87 -25.13 20.03
CA ILE A 151 -13.97 -24.34 19.44
C ILE A 151 -14.25 -23.07 20.26
N ALA A 152 -14.34 -23.18 21.59
CA ALA A 152 -14.60 -22.03 22.45
C ALA A 152 -13.47 -21.00 22.36
N GLN A 153 -12.21 -21.43 22.37
CA GLN A 153 -11.05 -20.56 22.20
C GLN A 153 -11.05 -19.86 20.84
N GLU A 154 -11.27 -20.61 19.76
CA GLU A 154 -11.32 -20.08 18.39
C GLU A 154 -12.46 -19.05 18.25
N ALA A 155 -13.64 -19.34 18.81
CA ALA A 155 -14.79 -18.43 18.82
C ALA A 155 -14.51 -17.13 19.59
N ILE A 156 -13.82 -17.19 20.74
CA ILE A 156 -13.42 -16.00 21.51
C ILE A 156 -12.47 -15.13 20.67
N VAL A 157 -11.45 -15.73 20.06
CA VAL A 157 -10.49 -14.99 19.21
C VAL A 157 -11.20 -14.31 18.04
N ILE A 158 -12.08 -15.04 17.35
CA ILE A 158 -12.84 -14.51 16.23
C ILE A 158 -13.77 -13.38 16.70
N GLY A 159 -14.52 -13.60 17.78
CA GLY A 159 -15.43 -12.62 18.35
C GLY A 159 -14.73 -11.32 18.73
N ALA A 160 -13.52 -11.40 19.30
CA ALA A 160 -12.72 -10.23 19.62
C ALA A 160 -12.23 -9.46 18.39
N ALA A 161 -12.00 -10.15 17.26
CA ALA A 161 -11.49 -9.53 16.04
C ALA A 161 -12.58 -8.97 15.11
N VAL A 162 -13.83 -9.46 15.22
CA VAL A 162 -14.96 -9.06 14.36
C VAL A 162 -15.16 -7.54 14.27
N PRO A 163 -15.13 -6.76 15.37
CA PRO A 163 -15.33 -5.30 15.30
C PRO A 163 -14.31 -4.58 14.42
N LEU A 164 -13.10 -5.13 14.28
CA LEU A 164 -12.06 -4.59 13.40
C LEU A 164 -12.16 -5.18 11.99
N ALA A 165 -12.41 -6.49 11.87
CA ALA A 165 -12.44 -7.19 10.59
C ALA A 165 -13.59 -6.74 9.68
N VAL A 166 -14.79 -6.51 10.23
CA VAL A 166 -15.98 -6.16 9.43
C VAL A 166 -15.81 -4.81 8.72
N PRO A 167 -15.39 -3.71 9.36
CA PRO A 167 -15.09 -2.46 8.66
C PRO A 167 -14.02 -2.61 7.59
N LEU A 168 -12.94 -3.36 7.85
CA LEU A 168 -11.86 -3.58 6.88
C LEU A 168 -12.36 -4.33 5.63
N LEU A 169 -13.23 -5.33 5.81
CA LEU A 169 -13.89 -6.01 4.70
C LEU A 169 -14.78 -5.05 3.88
N GLY A 170 -15.53 -4.18 4.56
CA GLY A 170 -16.35 -3.16 3.90
C GLY A 170 -15.51 -2.16 3.08
N ILE A 171 -14.40 -1.68 3.66
CA ILE A 171 -13.46 -0.79 2.97
C ILE A 171 -12.85 -1.48 1.74
N ALA A 172 -12.36 -2.71 1.90
CA ALA A 172 -11.79 -3.47 0.79
C ALA A 172 -12.81 -3.76 -0.33
N ALA A 173 -14.08 -4.05 0.04
CA ALA A 173 -15.16 -4.18 -0.94
C ALA A 173 -15.38 -2.87 -1.71
N GLY A 174 -15.39 -1.74 -1.02
CA GLY A 174 -15.51 -0.41 -1.62
C GLY A 174 -14.34 -0.10 -2.56
N MET A 175 -13.11 -0.38 -2.14
CA MET A 175 -11.92 -0.21 -2.97
C MET A 175 -11.96 -1.06 -4.25
N ARG A 176 -12.40 -2.32 -4.16
CA ARG A 176 -12.61 -3.15 -5.37
C ARG A 176 -13.71 -2.61 -6.27
N ALA A 177 -14.77 -2.04 -5.71
CA ALA A 177 -15.81 -1.41 -6.51
C ALA A 177 -15.24 -0.19 -7.25
N VAL A 178 -14.43 0.64 -6.58
CA VAL A 178 -13.74 1.77 -7.22
C VAL A 178 -12.79 1.29 -8.31
N GLU A 179 -11.97 0.27 -8.07
CA GLU A 179 -11.06 -0.29 -9.08
C GLU A 179 -11.80 -0.78 -10.33
N ARG A 180 -12.95 -1.44 -10.15
CA ARG A 180 -13.79 -1.90 -11.27
C ARG A 180 -14.44 -0.77 -12.06
N LEU A 181 -14.74 0.36 -11.42
CA LEU A 181 -15.36 1.52 -12.05
C LEU A 181 -14.33 2.50 -12.61
N ALA A 182 -13.09 2.45 -12.13
CA ALA A 182 -12.02 3.31 -12.58
C ALA A 182 -11.68 3.01 -14.05
N PRO A 183 -11.56 4.04 -14.91
CA PRO A 183 -11.10 3.83 -16.28
C PRO A 183 -9.66 3.28 -16.27
N PRO A 184 -9.22 2.55 -17.31
CA PRO A 184 -7.84 2.09 -17.41
C PRO A 184 -6.86 3.28 -17.40
N VAL A 185 -5.60 3.02 -17.06
CA VAL A 185 -4.55 4.03 -17.18
C VAL A 185 -4.46 4.46 -18.65
N PRO A 186 -4.73 5.73 -18.99
CA PRO A 186 -4.70 6.18 -20.37
C PRO A 186 -3.25 6.25 -20.87
N GLU A 187 -3.07 6.13 -22.17
CA GLU A 187 -1.82 6.57 -22.78
C GLU A 187 -1.67 8.08 -22.56
N ILE A 188 -0.50 8.48 -22.08
CA ILE A 188 -0.20 9.89 -21.83
C ILE A 188 0.24 10.48 -23.17
N GLY A 189 -0.57 11.40 -23.71
CA GLY A 189 -0.21 12.16 -24.90
C GLY A 189 1.06 12.96 -24.61
N MET A 190 2.05 12.86 -25.49
CA MET A 190 3.32 13.59 -25.39
C MET A 190 3.46 14.55 -26.57
N PRO A 191 4.26 15.61 -26.45
CA PRO A 191 4.73 16.36 -27.61
C PRO A 191 5.45 15.43 -28.61
N PRO A 192 5.59 15.82 -29.89
CA PRO A 192 6.28 15.02 -30.89
C PRO A 192 7.67 14.55 -30.44
N ASP A 193 8.09 13.38 -30.92
CA ASP A 193 9.38 12.79 -30.54
C ASP A 193 10.54 13.75 -30.82
N GLY A 194 11.37 13.98 -29.81
CA GLY A 194 12.49 14.93 -29.88
C GLY A 194 12.13 16.38 -29.56
N GLU A 195 10.85 16.73 -29.46
CA GLU A 195 10.38 18.07 -29.07
C GLU A 195 9.99 18.16 -27.60
N ALA A 196 9.60 17.04 -26.98
CA ALA A 196 9.21 17.01 -25.57
C ALA A 196 10.37 17.42 -24.66
N ASN A 197 10.16 18.47 -23.85
CA ASN A 197 11.18 18.87 -22.89
C ASN A 197 11.26 17.87 -21.72
N LEU A 198 12.36 17.94 -20.96
CA LEU A 198 12.59 17.04 -19.82
C LEU A 198 11.45 17.08 -18.78
N LEU A 199 10.86 18.26 -18.56
CA LEU A 199 9.77 18.40 -17.60
C LEU A 199 8.51 17.64 -18.04
N CYS A 200 8.18 17.61 -19.34
CA CYS A 200 7.11 16.76 -19.87
C CYS A 200 7.35 15.28 -19.57
N HIS A 201 8.58 14.77 -19.81
CA HIS A 201 8.91 13.37 -19.53
C HIS A 201 8.81 13.03 -18.04
N MET A 202 9.30 13.91 -17.18
CA MET A 202 9.21 13.74 -15.72
C MET A 202 7.76 13.76 -15.22
N LEU A 203 6.96 14.71 -15.70
CA LEU A 203 5.54 14.81 -15.35
C LEU A 203 4.74 13.62 -15.88
N ALA A 204 5.04 13.14 -17.09
CA ALA A 204 4.41 11.93 -17.61
C ALA A 204 4.71 10.70 -16.74
N ALA A 205 5.96 10.52 -16.32
CA ALA A 205 6.34 9.44 -15.39
C ALA A 205 5.63 9.59 -14.03
N ALA A 206 5.61 10.81 -13.48
CA ALA A 206 4.91 11.14 -12.23
C ALA A 206 3.43 10.79 -12.31
N ILE A 207 2.75 11.28 -13.34
CA ILE A 207 1.31 11.14 -13.51
C ILE A 207 0.94 9.68 -13.73
N ARG A 208 1.74 8.91 -14.48
CA ARG A 208 1.54 7.48 -14.61
C ARG A 208 1.55 6.78 -13.23
N SER A 209 2.47 7.15 -12.35
CA SER A 209 2.56 6.64 -10.98
C SER A 209 1.33 7.02 -10.13
N TYR A 210 0.84 8.25 -10.24
CA TYR A 210 -0.38 8.70 -9.54
C TYR A 210 -1.64 8.03 -10.09
N LEU A 211 -1.75 7.89 -11.40
CA LEU A 211 -2.86 7.19 -12.05
C LEU A 211 -2.81 5.68 -11.85
N GLY A 212 -1.76 5.13 -11.22
CA GLY A 212 -1.86 3.78 -10.65
C GLY A 212 -3.01 3.68 -9.63
N ASN A 213 -3.30 4.76 -8.89
CA ASN A 213 -4.37 4.76 -7.92
C ASN A 213 -5.77 4.83 -8.56
N ALA A 214 -6.61 3.85 -8.25
CA ALA A 214 -7.98 3.71 -8.74
C ALA A 214 -8.86 4.94 -8.48
N GLY A 215 -8.81 5.46 -7.25
CA GLY A 215 -9.60 6.59 -6.83
C GLY A 215 -9.20 7.86 -7.56
N LEU A 216 -7.89 8.09 -7.74
CA LEU A 216 -7.38 9.22 -8.51
C LEU A 216 -7.77 9.10 -9.98
N ARG A 217 -7.67 7.92 -10.59
CA ARG A 217 -8.18 7.69 -11.96
C ARG A 217 -9.66 8.01 -12.08
N LEU A 218 -10.47 7.45 -11.19
CA LEU A 218 -11.92 7.67 -11.20
C LEU A 218 -12.26 9.16 -11.06
N ALA A 219 -11.57 9.88 -10.17
CA ALA A 219 -11.81 11.30 -9.94
C ALA A 219 -11.32 12.19 -11.08
N LEU A 220 -10.06 12.03 -11.50
CA LEU A 220 -9.41 12.94 -12.45
C LEU A 220 -9.86 12.68 -13.90
N LEU A 221 -10.05 11.42 -14.28
CA LEU A 221 -10.37 11.08 -15.67
C LEU A 221 -11.86 11.26 -15.97
N ASN A 222 -12.75 11.21 -14.98
CA ASN A 222 -14.18 11.50 -15.17
C ASN A 222 -14.56 12.98 -15.00
N LEU A 223 -13.59 13.89 -14.95
CA LEU A 223 -13.88 15.31 -14.94
C LEU A 223 -14.69 15.70 -16.20
N PRO A 224 -15.78 16.48 -16.07
CA PRO A 224 -16.66 16.84 -17.19
C PRO A 224 -15.98 17.76 -18.22
N ALA A 225 -14.91 18.44 -17.79
CA ALA A 225 -14.07 19.29 -18.60
C ALA A 225 -12.60 18.89 -18.42
N GLU A 226 -11.81 19.12 -19.44
CA GLU A 226 -10.36 19.03 -19.35
C GLU A 226 -9.83 20.22 -18.54
N ILE A 227 -8.91 19.94 -17.61
CA ILE A 227 -8.22 20.93 -16.81
C ILE A 227 -6.77 20.98 -17.26
N ALA A 228 -6.32 22.17 -17.67
CA ALA A 228 -4.92 22.46 -17.94
C ALA A 228 -4.26 23.05 -16.70
N ILE A 229 -3.16 22.44 -16.25
CA ILE A 229 -2.33 22.87 -15.13
C ILE A 229 -0.93 23.13 -15.67
N GLY A 230 -0.50 24.39 -15.62
CA GLY A 230 0.87 24.76 -15.93
C GLY A 230 1.82 24.35 -14.82
N VAL A 231 3.02 23.91 -15.19
CA VAL A 231 4.12 23.59 -14.27
C VAL A 231 5.36 24.32 -14.76
N GLN A 232 6.00 25.07 -13.87
CA GLN A 232 7.23 25.78 -14.16
C GLN A 232 8.33 25.33 -13.20
N ALA A 233 9.42 24.85 -13.78
CA ALA A 233 10.63 24.45 -13.08
C ALA A 233 11.83 25.24 -13.61
N GLY A 234 12.19 26.31 -12.91
CA GLY A 234 13.17 27.28 -13.39
C GLY A 234 12.73 27.95 -14.70
N ARG A 235 13.46 27.68 -15.79
CA ARG A 235 13.16 28.21 -17.14
C ARG A 235 12.34 27.24 -17.99
N THR A 236 12.16 26.01 -17.54
CA THR A 236 11.42 24.98 -18.28
C THR A 236 9.97 25.00 -17.84
N THR A 237 9.06 24.98 -18.81
CA THR A 237 7.62 25.02 -18.57
C THR A 237 6.94 23.89 -19.32
N ALA A 238 5.91 23.33 -18.71
CA ALA A 238 5.08 22.29 -19.30
C ALA A 238 3.63 22.46 -18.82
N THR A 239 2.67 21.98 -19.59
CA THR A 239 1.27 21.92 -19.19
C THR A 239 0.82 20.49 -19.12
N VAL A 240 0.17 20.15 -18.02
CA VAL A 240 -0.54 18.89 -17.83
C VAL A 240 -2.01 19.13 -18.13
N ARG A 241 -2.56 18.39 -19.10
CA ARG A 241 -3.99 18.33 -19.37
C ARG A 241 -4.55 17.03 -18.83
N LEU A 242 -5.65 17.10 -18.07
CA LEU A 242 -6.30 15.94 -17.47
C LEU A 242 -7.83 16.10 -17.48
N GLY A 243 -8.54 15.02 -17.82
CA GLY A 243 -10.00 14.97 -17.84
C GLY A 243 -10.55 14.23 -19.07
N ARG A 244 -11.86 13.94 -19.08
CA ARG A 244 -12.54 13.28 -20.21
C ARG A 244 -11.85 11.99 -20.69
N GLY A 245 -11.31 11.20 -19.76
CA GLY A 245 -10.62 9.95 -20.05
C GLY A 245 -9.22 10.12 -20.65
N ARG A 246 -8.65 11.32 -20.66
CA ARG A 246 -7.38 11.62 -21.33
C ARG A 246 -6.41 12.35 -20.42
N VAL A 247 -5.14 12.18 -20.75
CA VAL A 247 -4.02 12.88 -20.14
C VAL A 247 -3.05 13.26 -21.24
N ALA A 248 -2.61 14.51 -21.28
CA ALA A 248 -1.61 14.98 -22.23
C ALA A 248 -0.60 15.93 -21.58
N MET A 249 0.63 15.91 -22.08
CA MET A 249 1.69 16.84 -21.78
C MET A 249 1.87 17.78 -22.97
N GLU A 250 2.04 19.07 -22.68
CA GLU A 250 2.39 20.10 -23.67
C GLU A 250 3.63 20.85 -23.20
N ASN A 251 4.49 21.25 -24.14
CA ASN A 251 5.57 22.18 -23.84
C ASN A 251 5.00 23.58 -23.59
N GLY A 252 5.56 24.30 -22.62
CA GLY A 252 5.09 25.64 -22.30
C GLY A 252 3.91 25.67 -21.32
N ILE A 253 3.47 26.87 -20.97
CA ILE A 253 2.24 27.09 -20.21
C ILE A 253 1.14 27.41 -21.22
N ALA A 254 0.11 26.56 -21.30
CA ALA A 254 -1.02 26.77 -22.18
C ALA A 254 -1.80 28.03 -21.75
N GLY A 255 -2.31 28.80 -22.72
CA GLY A 255 -3.04 30.05 -22.43
C GLY A 255 -4.36 29.86 -21.70
N ASP A 256 -4.90 28.63 -21.69
CA ASP A 256 -6.09 28.20 -20.94
C ASP A 256 -5.74 27.44 -19.65
N ALA A 257 -4.47 27.44 -19.23
CA ALA A 257 -4.08 26.89 -17.95
C ALA A 257 -4.85 27.60 -16.84
N ARG A 258 -5.49 26.84 -15.94
CA ARG A 258 -6.27 27.42 -14.83
C ARG A 258 -5.39 27.84 -13.66
N MET A 259 -4.17 27.31 -13.61
CA MET A 259 -3.26 27.45 -12.50
C MET A 259 -1.85 27.12 -12.98
N VAL A 260 -0.85 27.82 -12.43
CA VAL A 260 0.57 27.50 -12.63
C VAL A 260 1.19 27.13 -11.29
N LEU A 261 1.84 25.95 -11.28
CA LEU A 261 2.64 25.45 -10.17
C LEU A 261 4.10 25.83 -10.41
N GLU A 262 4.63 26.72 -9.58
CA GLU A 262 6.04 27.14 -9.62
C GLU A 262 6.83 26.43 -8.51
N GLY A 263 7.93 25.77 -8.87
CA GLY A 263 8.81 25.09 -7.93
C GLY A 263 10.17 24.73 -8.52
N GLU A 264 11.11 24.32 -7.68
CA GLU A 264 12.38 23.77 -8.16
C GLU A 264 12.16 22.36 -8.75
N VAL A 265 13.08 21.94 -9.64
CA VAL A 265 13.03 20.63 -10.30
C VAL A 265 13.08 19.49 -9.27
N GLU A 266 13.84 19.68 -8.19
CA GLU A 266 14.07 18.66 -7.15
C GLU A 266 12.81 18.30 -6.35
N PRO A 267 12.01 19.25 -5.81
CA PRO A 267 10.69 18.96 -5.24
C PRO A 267 9.72 18.29 -6.22
N LEU A 268 9.72 18.71 -7.49
CA LEU A 268 8.85 18.12 -8.52
C LEU A 268 9.27 16.69 -8.87
N LEU A 269 10.58 16.40 -8.87
CA LEU A 269 11.13 15.05 -8.98
C LEU A 269 10.73 14.19 -7.78
N ARG A 270 10.76 14.74 -6.55
CA ARG A 270 10.33 14.03 -5.34
C ARG A 270 8.83 13.71 -5.33
N ILE A 271 8.00 14.63 -5.84
CA ILE A 271 6.59 14.37 -6.10
C ILE A 271 6.43 13.26 -7.14
N ALA A 272 7.18 13.33 -8.24
CA ALA A 272 7.17 12.32 -9.30
C ALA A 272 7.60 10.92 -8.83
N THR A 273 8.59 10.85 -7.94
CA THR A 273 9.05 9.59 -7.35
C THR A 273 8.19 9.13 -6.18
N GLY A 274 7.13 9.88 -5.82
CA GLY A 274 6.22 9.54 -4.73
C GLY A 274 6.83 9.68 -3.34
N SER A 275 7.97 10.36 -3.20
CA SER A 275 8.54 10.69 -1.90
C SER A 275 8.05 12.07 -1.48
N VAL A 276 6.94 12.16 -0.74
CA VAL A 276 6.61 13.26 0.19
C VAL A 276 5.50 14.24 -0.25
N LEU A 277 4.45 14.31 0.60
CA LEU A 277 3.45 15.39 0.72
C LEU A 277 3.89 16.53 1.66
N SER A 278 4.98 16.38 2.41
CA SER A 278 5.49 17.35 3.40
C SER A 278 6.31 18.53 2.85
N GLU A 279 6.50 18.66 1.53
CA GLU A 279 7.18 19.82 0.91
C GLU A 279 6.24 20.75 0.11
N LEU A 280 4.92 20.54 0.19
CA LEU A 280 3.92 21.45 -0.42
C LEU A 280 4.10 22.92 0.03
N GLY A 281 4.79 23.18 1.15
CA GLY A 281 5.08 24.53 1.64
C GLY A 281 5.98 25.39 0.74
N ASN A 282 6.76 24.78 -0.17
CA ASN A 282 7.61 25.53 -1.10
C ASN A 282 6.98 25.73 -2.49
N ILE A 283 5.80 25.15 -2.74
CA ILE A 283 5.09 25.30 -4.01
C ILE A 283 4.31 26.61 -3.98
N ARG A 284 4.65 27.52 -4.90
CA ARG A 284 3.85 28.73 -5.11
C ARG A 284 2.77 28.40 -6.13
N ILE A 285 1.53 28.55 -5.70
CA ILE A 285 0.36 28.43 -6.56
C ILE A 285 -0.01 29.83 -7.04
N ARG A 286 0.01 30.06 -8.35
CA ARG A 286 -0.51 31.29 -8.95
C ARG A 286 -1.79 30.97 -9.73
N PRO A 287 -2.91 31.68 -9.47
CA PRO A 287 -4.02 31.69 -10.41
C PRO A 287 -3.53 32.33 -11.70
N HIS A 288 -3.85 31.69 -12.83
CA HIS A 288 -3.52 32.19 -14.16
C HIS A 288 -4.69 33.01 -14.71
#